data_AF-A0A016QJK0-F1
#
_entry.id   AF-A0A016QJK0-F1
#
_cell.length_a   1.000
_cell.length_b   1.000
_cell.length_c   1.000
_cell.angle_alpha   90.00
_cell.angle_beta   90.00
_cell.angle_gamma   90.00
#
_symmetry.space_group_name_H-M   'P 1'
#
loop_
_entity.id
_entity.type
_entity.pdbx_description
1 polymer ?
#
loop_
_entity_poly.entity_id
_entity_poly.type
_entity_poly.pdbx_seq_one_letter_code
_entity_poly.pdbx_strand_id
1 'polypeptide(L)' 'MSCTAHLPAQQIAGPIIRSDDPRLPVGSSVGLRLADFGGVSEPSVTFQGTIHPILVLGQDRHPDGSSDVTFALLPAGE' A
#
# COMPACT_ATOMS: atom_id res chain seq x y z
N MET A 1 10.64 -1.79 7.88
CA MET A 1 10.05 -0.44 7.85
C MET A 1 8.62 -0.59 7.34
N SER A 2 7.66 0.08 7.96
CA SER A 2 6.24 -0.04 7.62
C SER A 2 5.63 1.30 7.22
N CYS A 3 4.65 1.24 6.33
CA CYS A 3 3.86 2.36 5.86
C CYS A 3 2.38 2.01 5.97
N THR A 4 1.55 2.99 6.31
CA THR A 4 0.09 2.87 6.28
C THR A 4 -0.47 3.89 5.31
N ALA A 5 -1.21 3.42 4.30
CA ALA A 5 -1.95 4.24 3.36
C ALA A 5 -3.44 4.20 3.68
N HIS A 6 -4.11 5.35 3.56
CA HIS A 6 -5.56 5.42 3.58
C HIS A 6 -6.08 5.35 2.15
N LEU A 7 -6.89 4.34 1.85
CA LEU A 7 -7.54 4.15 0.56
C LEU A 7 -9.02 4.57 0.66
N PRO A 8 -9.45 5.62 -0.05
CA PRO A 8 -10.86 5.99 -0.10
C PRO A 8 -11.74 4.85 -0.64
N ALA A 9 -13.02 4.89 -0.31
CA ALA A 9 -13.97 3.88 -0.77
C ALA A 9 -13.93 3.71 -2.29
N GLN A 10 -13.86 2.46 -2.74
CA GLN A 10 -13.81 2.08 -4.16
C GLN A 10 -12.54 2.56 -4.90
N GLN A 11 -11.54 3.06 -4.19
CA GLN A 11 -10.25 3.44 -4.78
C GLN A 11 -9.16 2.45 -4.38
N ILE A 12 -8.17 2.33 -5.26
CA ILE A 12 -6.95 1.56 -5.02
C ILE A 12 -5.76 2.47 -4.73
N ALA A 13 -5.96 3.79 -4.68
CA ALA A 13 -4.91 4.76 -4.43
C ALA A 13 -5.32 5.75 -3.34
N GLY A 14 -4.34 6.25 -2.60
CA GLY A 14 -4.58 7.24 -1.56
C GLY A 14 -3.30 7.63 -0.82
N PRO A 15 -3.41 8.57 0.12
CA PRO A 15 -2.24 9.12 0.81
C PRO A 15 -1.68 8.16 1.86
N ILE A 16 -0.36 8.20 2.03
CA ILE A 16 0.34 7.66 3.20
C ILE A 16 -0.03 8.51 4.41
N ILE A 17 -0.66 7.90 5.41
CA ILE A 17 -1.07 8.56 6.66
C ILE A 17 -0.08 8.30 7.81
N ARG A 18 0.76 7.26 7.69
CA ARG A 18 1.85 6.95 8.62
C ARG A 18 2.98 6.24 7.87
N SER A 19 4.24 6.57 8.18
CA SER A 19 5.38 5.87 7.59
C SER A 19 6.62 5.97 8.45
N ASP A 20 7.30 4.84 8.60
CA ASP A 20 8.64 4.72 9.16
C ASP A 20 9.69 4.43 8.05
N ASP A 21 9.29 4.52 6.77
CA ASP A 21 10.15 4.34 5.61
C ASP A 21 10.42 5.69 4.93
N PRO A 22 11.68 6.17 4.86
CA PRO A 22 12.00 7.47 4.27
C PRO A 22 11.70 7.54 2.77
N ARG A 23 11.53 6.39 2.09
CA ARG A 23 11.16 6.34 0.67
C ARG A 23 9.69 6.65 0.43
N LEU A 24 8.85 6.53 1.45
CA LEU A 24 7.40 6.74 1.37
C LEU A 24 6.96 7.74 2.45
N PRO A 25 7.24 9.05 2.28
CA PRO A 25 6.92 10.05 3.29
C PRO A 25 5.39 10.25 3.42
N VAL A 26 4.94 10.59 4.63
CA VAL A 26 3.54 10.94 4.92
C VAL A 26 3.05 12.03 3.98
N GLY A 27 1.81 11.91 3.51
CA GLY A 27 1.18 12.78 2.52
C GLY A 27 1.44 12.37 1.06
N SER A 28 2.41 11.48 0.81
CA SER A 28 2.63 10.90 -0.52
C SER A 28 1.42 10.10 -0.99
N SER A 29 1.00 10.28 -2.23
CA SER A 29 0.00 9.41 -2.85
C SER A 29 0.64 8.12 -3.34
N VAL A 30 0.03 6.98 -3.02
CA VAL A 30 0.42 5.66 -3.50
C VAL A 30 -0.76 4.93 -4.12
N GLY A 31 -0.49 4.09 -5.13
CA GLY A 31 -1.45 3.12 -5.65
C GLY A 31 -1.14 1.73 -5.10
N LEU A 32 -2.09 1.07 -4.47
CA LEU A 32 -1.96 -0.28 -3.94
C LEU A 32 -2.67 -1.28 -4.84
N ARG A 33 -1.93 -2.28 -5.31
CA ARG A 33 -2.50 -3.46 -5.95
C ARG A 33 -2.35 -4.61 -4.97
N LEU A 34 -3.45 -4.99 -4.35
CA LEU A 34 -3.50 -6.14 -3.45
C LEU A 34 -3.79 -7.39 -4.27
N ALA A 35 -3.13 -8.50 -3.93
CA ALA A 35 -3.35 -9.77 -4.59
C ALA A 35 -4.79 -10.25 -4.35
N ASP A 36 -5.52 -10.64 -5.41
CA ASP A 36 -6.76 -11.40 -5.24
C ASP A 36 -6.43 -12.81 -4.76
N PHE A 37 -7.32 -13.39 -3.93
CA PHE A 37 -7.22 -14.77 -3.40
C PHE A 37 -7.06 -15.86 -4.48
N GLY A 38 -7.20 -15.54 -5.77
CA GLY A 38 -6.98 -16.42 -6.92
C GLY A 38 -5.52 -16.57 -7.38
N GLY A 39 -4.56 -15.90 -6.75
CA GLY A 39 -3.14 -16.27 -6.84
C GLY A 39 -2.34 -15.81 -8.07
N VAL A 40 -2.74 -14.73 -8.77
CA VAL A 40 -2.09 -14.33 -10.03
C VAL A 40 -1.26 -13.02 -9.95
N SER A 41 -1.29 -12.29 -8.83
CA SER A 41 -0.48 -11.07 -8.72
C SER A 41 0.07 -10.87 -7.33
N GLU A 42 1.37 -10.66 -7.21
CA GLU A 42 2.00 -10.28 -5.94
C GLU A 42 1.54 -8.87 -5.53
N PRO A 43 1.33 -8.63 -4.23
CA PRO A 43 0.95 -7.31 -3.76
C PRO A 43 2.07 -6.30 -4.05
N SER A 44 1.68 -5.13 -4.54
CA SER A 44 2.62 -4.08 -4.93
C SER A 44 2.08 -2.69 -4.65
N VAL A 45 3.00 -1.74 -4.52
CA VAL A 45 2.71 -0.32 -4.41
C VAL A 45 3.32 0.42 -5.59
N THR A 46 2.56 1.32 -6.19
CA THR A 46 3.06 2.28 -7.19
C THR A 46 3.33 3.60 -6.49
N PHE A 47 4.57 4.06 -6.53
CA PHE A 47 4.99 5.34 -5.99
C PHE A 47 5.90 6.05 -7.00
N GLN A 48 5.60 7.31 -7.32
CA GLN A 48 6.32 8.10 -8.32
C GLN A 48 6.49 7.37 -9.67
N GLY A 49 5.48 6.60 -10.09
CA GLY A 49 5.49 5.83 -11.34
C GLY A 49 6.32 4.54 -11.29
N THR A 50 6.95 4.22 -10.16
CA THR A 50 7.70 2.96 -9.96
C THR A 50 6.87 1.98 -9.15
N ILE A 51 6.84 0.72 -9.60
CA ILE A 51 6.16 -0.37 -8.90
C ILE A 51 7.18 -1.04 -7.97
N HIS A 52 6.82 -1.12 -6.69
CA HIS A 52 7.61 -1.81 -5.68
C HIS A 52 6.80 -3.00 -5.12
N PRO A 53 7.41 -4.18 -5.01
CA PRO A 53 6.79 -5.29 -4.30
C PRO A 53 6.64 -4.92 -2.81
N ILE A 54 5.54 -5.34 -2.21
CA ILE A 54 5.27 -5.08 -0.80
C ILE A 54 4.87 -6.35 -0.07
N LEU A 55 5.08 -6.37 1.24
CA LEU A 55 4.44 -7.30 2.14
C LEU A 55 3.27 -6.58 2.81
N VAL A 56 2.05 -7.08 2.62
CA VAL A 56 0.86 -6.56 3.33
C VAL A 56 0.91 -7.08 4.76
N LEU A 57 0.92 -6.16 5.73
CA LEU A 57 0.98 -6.47 7.16
C LEU A 57 -0.41 -6.43 7.81
N GLY A 58 -1.33 -5.64 7.26
CA GLY A 58 -2.71 -5.55 7.72
C GLY A 58 -3.57 -4.68 6.83
N GLN A 59 -4.88 -4.91 6.85
CA GLN A 59 -5.87 -4.10 6.18
C GLN A 59 -7.10 -3.96 7.07
N ASP A 60 -7.40 -2.73 7.45
CA ASP A 60 -8.58 -2.37 8.25
C ASP A 60 -9.60 -1.69 7.35
N ARG A 61 -10.76 -2.33 7.17
CA ARG A 61 -11.86 -1.78 6.35
C ARG A 61 -12.81 -0.97 7.22
N HIS A 62 -13.06 0.27 6.83
CA HIS A 62 -13.95 1.19 7.52
C HIS A 62 -15.41 1.04 7.07
N PRO A 63 -16.40 1.44 7.90
CA PRO A 63 -17.82 1.37 7.56
C PRO A 63 -18.24 2.23 6.36
N ASP A 64 -17.49 3.28 6.06
CA ASP A 64 -17.69 4.15 4.89
C ASP A 64 -17.16 3.53 3.58
N GLY A 65 -16.59 2.32 3.66
CA GLY A 65 -16.01 1.58 2.54
C GLY A 65 -14.56 1.91 2.24
N SER A 66 -13.95 2.88 2.94
CA SER A 66 -12.51 3.14 2.88
C SER A 66 -11.70 2.04 3.57
N SER A 67 -10.38 2.04 3.44
CA SER A 67 -9.52 1.07 4.12
C SER A 67 -8.16 1.66 4.46
N ASP A 68 -7.65 1.35 5.64
CA ASP A 68 -6.25 1.61 5.99
C ASP A 68 -5.43 0.34 5.73
N VAL A 69 -4.42 0.45 4.88
CA VAL A 69 -3.56 -0.67 4.50
C VAL A 69 -2.17 -0.42 5.04
N THR A 70 -1.70 -1.31 5.92
CA THR A 70 -0.34 -1.29 6.44
C THR A 70 0.51 -2.31 5.68
N PHE A 71 1.67 -1.87 5.18
CA PHE A 71 2.55 -2.68 4.36
C PHE A 71 4.03 -2.31 4.58
N ALA A 72 4.93 -3.20 4.16
CA ALA A 72 6.36 -2.96 4.11
C ALA A 72 6.87 -3.08 2.67
N LEU A 73 7.73 -2.16 2.24
CA LEU A 73 8.45 -2.30 0.98
C LEU A 73 9.39 -3.51 1.06
N LEU A 74 9.27 -4.42 0.10
CA LEU A 74 10.25 -5.49 -0.06
C LEU A 74 11.50 -4.93 -0.75
N PRO A 75 12.70 -5.43 -0.43
CA PRO A 75 13.89 -5.11 -1.21
C PRO A 75 13.64 -5.52 -2.67
N ALA A 76 14.09 -4.70 -3.61
CA ALA A 76 14.19 -5.15 -4.99
C ALA A 76 15.10 -6.39 -4.98
N GLY A 77 14.60 -7.52 -5.48
CA GLY A 77 15.28 -8.81 -5.36
C GLY A 77 16.76 -8.73 -5.75
N GLU A 78 17.61 -9.31 -4.91
CA GLU A 78 18.97 -9.71 -5.28
C GLU A 78 18.93 -10.85 -6.31
#